data_AF-A0A935HSI2-F1
#
_entry.id   AF-A0A935HSI2-F1
#
_cell.length_a   1.000
_cell.length_b   1.000
_cell.length_c   1.000
_cell.angle_alpha   90.00
_cell.angle_beta   90.00
_cell.angle_gamma   90.00
#
_symmetry.space_group_name_H-M   'P 1'
#
loop_
_entity.id
_entity.type
_entity.pdbx_description
1 polymer ?
#
loop_
_entity_poly.entity_id
_entity_poly.type
_entity_poly.pdbx_seq_one_letter_code
_entity_poly.pdbx_strand_id
1 'polypeptide(L)'
;MTEKRYIIIMAAIWLSGITIYFLVSTKQNIKIIPISLSIILIISTIGPQSAASVSKNSQVNRLKKLTSNPDNSKNAKQEASVIIRYLIKNHGLSSLQPLTTKNITNIQTSMLEKMKNENSYQIHGRLIDTAYAILNIKDLKDEFSSPMNKYFRKDNQNIFEVKGFEAVYHLIPFQREPDTISVGNKKIRIVNAIDKLEVSSDNEKLQFNLNNIFSKIVKKYEDNLNTEIQVPDSLMSAVQESDNLFVKLQIIRLNLNAYRDSLNDNHDFEGFLLIRKK
;
A
#
# COMPACT_ATOMS: atom_id res chain seq x y z
N MET A 1 4.63 -3.20 -22.74
CA MET A 1 3.20 -2.85 -22.84
C MET A 1 2.47 -3.44 -21.64
N THR A 2 1.58 -2.69 -20.99
CA THR A 2 0.73 -3.24 -19.91
C THR A 2 -0.55 -3.83 -20.51
N GLU A 3 -1.16 -4.79 -19.82
CA GLU A 3 -2.41 -5.43 -20.27
C GLU A 3 -3.50 -4.40 -20.64
N LYS A 4 -3.66 -3.34 -19.83
CA LYS A 4 -4.63 -2.26 -20.10
C LYS A 4 -4.38 -1.53 -21.41
N ARG A 5 -3.12 -1.21 -21.73
CA ARG A 5 -2.76 -0.50 -22.97
C ARG A 5 -3.00 -1.38 -24.20
N TYR A 6 -2.79 -2.70 -24.08
CA TYR A 6 -3.09 -3.65 -25.16
C TYR A 6 -4.59 -3.70 -25.48
N ILE A 7 -5.45 -3.79 -24.45
CA ILE A 7 -6.91 -3.83 -24.64
C ILE A 7 -7.41 -2.56 -25.34
N ILE A 8 -6.90 -1.38 -24.96
CA ILE A 8 -7.28 -0.11 -25.59
C ILE A 8 -6.88 -0.09 -27.07
N ILE A 9 -5.67 -0.55 -27.40
CA ILE A 9 -5.20 -0.62 -28.79
C ILE A 9 -6.06 -1.59 -29.61
N MET A 10 -6.38 -2.77 -29.07
CA MET A 10 -7.25 -3.74 -29.74
C MET A 10 -8.67 -3.19 -29.95
N ALA A 11 -9.21 -2.47 -28.97
CA ALA A 11 -10.50 -1.80 -29.10
C ALA A 11 -10.48 -0.69 -30.16
N ALA A 12 -9.38 0.07 -30.25
CA ALA A 12 -9.20 1.10 -31.27
C ALA A 12 -9.12 0.49 -32.67
N ILE A 13 -8.34 -0.59 -32.85
CA ILE A 13 -8.25 -1.33 -34.12
C ILE A 13 -9.60 -1.90 -34.53
N TRP A 14 -10.35 -2.49 -33.58
CA TRP A 14 -11.70 -2.97 -33.84
C TRP A 14 -12.64 -1.85 -34.26
N LEU A 15 -12.59 -0.71 -33.56
CA LEU A 15 -13.45 0.44 -33.86
C LEU A 15 -13.13 1.00 -35.26
N SER A 16 -11.86 1.07 -35.64
CA SER A 16 -11.47 1.43 -37.01
C SER A 16 -11.95 0.42 -38.04
N GLY A 17 -11.91 -0.88 -37.71
CA GLY A 17 -12.42 -1.93 -38.58
C GLY A 17 -13.93 -1.84 -38.79
N ILE A 18 -14.71 -1.58 -37.73
CA ILE A 18 -16.16 -1.47 -37.84
C ILE A 18 -16.59 -0.17 -38.55
N THR A 19 -15.86 0.93 -38.39
CA THR A 19 -16.14 2.17 -39.13
C THR A 19 -15.88 2.01 -40.62
N ILE A 20 -14.77 1.36 -41.00
CA ILE A 20 -14.48 1.03 -42.41
C ILE A 20 -15.56 0.11 -42.97
N TYR A 21 -15.99 -0.91 -42.21
CA TYR A 21 -17.08 -1.79 -42.61
C TYR A 21 -18.37 -1.01 -42.90
N PHE A 22 -18.76 -0.07 -42.04
CA PHE A 22 -19.95 0.76 -42.26
C PHE A 22 -19.80 1.74 -43.43
N LEU A 23 -18.58 2.20 -43.72
CA LEU A 23 -18.33 3.11 -44.82
C LEU A 23 -18.44 2.42 -46.19
N VAL A 24 -18.01 1.15 -46.29
CA VAL A 24 -17.95 0.41 -47.55
C VAL A 24 -19.18 -0.47 -47.78
N SER A 25 -19.84 -0.95 -46.72
CA SER A 25 -20.93 -1.92 -46.85
C SER A 25 -22.27 -1.29 -47.24
N THR A 26 -22.80 -1.71 -48.40
CA THR A 26 -24.12 -1.31 -48.91
C THR A 26 -25.28 -1.99 -48.18
N LYS A 27 -25.03 -3.09 -47.45
CA LYS A 27 -26.01 -3.79 -46.61
C LYS A 27 -25.48 -3.94 -45.18
N GLN A 28 -26.09 -3.24 -44.25
CA GLN A 28 -25.66 -3.22 -42.85
C GLN A 28 -26.28 -4.40 -42.10
N ASN A 29 -25.44 -5.30 -41.58
CA ASN A 29 -25.87 -6.39 -40.72
C ASN A 29 -25.49 -6.10 -39.27
N ILE A 30 -26.47 -5.71 -38.45
CA ILE A 30 -26.27 -5.35 -37.05
C ILE A 30 -25.68 -6.49 -36.20
N LYS A 31 -25.79 -7.75 -36.64
CA LYS A 31 -25.18 -8.92 -35.96
C LYS A 31 -23.64 -8.92 -36.04
N ILE A 32 -23.04 -8.19 -36.99
CA ILE A 32 -21.58 -8.15 -37.17
C ILE A 32 -20.89 -7.46 -35.99
N ILE A 33 -21.51 -6.43 -35.39
CA ILE A 33 -20.97 -5.75 -34.22
C ILE A 33 -20.72 -6.73 -33.07
N PRO A 34 -21.73 -7.45 -32.53
CA PRO A 34 -21.52 -8.36 -31.41
C PRO A 34 -20.66 -9.57 -31.77
N ILE A 35 -20.75 -10.10 -33.00
CA ILE A 35 -19.94 -11.27 -33.42
C ILE A 35 -18.45 -10.90 -33.52
N SER A 36 -18.11 -9.81 -34.22
CA SER A 36 -16.72 -9.37 -34.38
C SER A 36 -16.09 -8.96 -33.05
N LEU A 37 -16.86 -8.30 -32.17
CA LEU A 37 -16.41 -7.93 -30.84
C LEU A 37 -16.13 -9.18 -29.98
N SER A 38 -17.00 -10.19 -30.04
CA SER A 38 -16.82 -11.46 -29.33
C SER A 38 -15.55 -12.19 -29.77
N ILE A 39 -15.29 -12.22 -31.08
CA ILE A 39 -14.06 -12.82 -31.63
C ILE A 39 -12.81 -12.09 -31.09
N ILE A 40 -12.83 -10.75 -31.09
CA ILE A 40 -11.69 -9.96 -30.59
C ILE A 40 -11.50 -10.13 -29.08
N LEU A 41 -12.58 -10.24 -28.32
CA LEU A 41 -12.50 -10.54 -26.89
C LEU A 41 -11.86 -11.91 -26.63
N ILE A 42 -12.25 -12.94 -27.37
CA ILE A 42 -11.66 -14.28 -27.27
C ILE A 42 -10.16 -14.22 -27.61
N ILE A 43 -9.77 -13.59 -28.71
CA ILE A 43 -8.37 -13.45 -29.12
C ILE A 43 -7.54 -12.66 -28.09
N SER A 44 -8.14 -11.61 -27.51
CA SER A 44 -7.45 -10.74 -26.55
C SER A 44 -7.26 -11.38 -25.18
N THR A 45 -8.06 -12.40 -24.84
CA THR A 45 -8.07 -13.07 -23.52
C THR A 45 -7.40 -14.44 -23.55
N ILE A 46 -7.53 -15.18 -24.66
CA ILE A 46 -7.09 -16.57 -24.77
C ILE A 46 -5.97 -16.68 -25.81
N GLY A 47 -4.88 -17.35 -25.42
CA GLY A 47 -3.78 -17.72 -26.33
C GLY A 47 -2.51 -16.86 -26.23
N PRO A 48 -1.52 -17.11 -27.10
CA PRO A 48 -0.21 -16.45 -27.04
C PRO A 48 -0.26 -14.97 -27.42
N GLN A 49 -1.32 -14.54 -28.13
CA GLN A 49 -1.56 -13.13 -28.48
C GLN A 49 -2.35 -12.38 -27.39
N SER A 50 -2.78 -13.04 -26.32
CA SER A 50 -3.56 -12.39 -25.27
C SER A 50 -2.79 -11.25 -24.61
N ALA A 51 -3.54 -10.31 -24.04
CA ALA A 51 -2.98 -9.17 -23.32
C ALA A 51 -1.99 -9.61 -22.24
N ALA A 52 -2.32 -10.69 -21.52
CA ALA A 52 -1.49 -11.29 -20.49
C ALA A 52 -0.17 -11.85 -21.05
N SER A 53 -0.22 -12.60 -22.16
CA SER A 53 0.97 -13.17 -22.80
C SER A 53 1.92 -12.08 -23.33
N VAL A 54 1.36 -11.05 -23.99
CA VAL A 54 2.14 -9.93 -24.52
C VAL A 54 2.79 -9.13 -23.39
N SER A 55 2.03 -8.84 -22.32
CA SER A 55 2.55 -8.13 -21.15
C SER A 55 3.65 -8.93 -20.44
N LYS A 56 3.41 -10.22 -20.19
CA LYS A 56 4.42 -11.14 -19.64
C LYS A 56 5.72 -11.10 -20.45
N ASN A 57 5.65 -11.32 -21.76
CA ASN A 57 6.83 -11.36 -22.63
C ASN A 57 7.58 -10.02 -22.65
N SER A 58 6.85 -8.90 -22.71
CA SER A 58 7.44 -7.56 -22.63
C SER A 58 8.19 -7.35 -21.32
N GLN A 59 7.64 -7.82 -20.20
CA GLN A 59 8.21 -7.63 -18.87
C GLN A 59 9.39 -8.57 -18.63
N VAL A 60 9.30 -9.84 -19.05
CA VAL A 60 10.42 -10.79 -19.04
C VAL A 60 11.60 -10.27 -19.86
N ASN A 61 11.35 -9.72 -21.05
CA ASN A 61 12.42 -9.18 -21.90
C ASN A 61 13.09 -7.95 -21.26
N ARG A 62 12.33 -7.08 -20.59
CA ARG A 62 12.90 -5.95 -19.84
C ARG A 62 13.75 -6.44 -18.68
N LEU A 63 13.23 -7.39 -17.89
CA LEU A 63 13.97 -7.97 -16.77
C LEU A 63 15.26 -8.64 -17.25
N LYS A 64 15.20 -9.39 -18.37
CA LYS A 64 16.38 -9.98 -19.00
C LYS A 64 17.47 -8.94 -19.29
N LYS A 65 17.09 -7.80 -19.87
CA LYS A 65 18.03 -6.71 -20.17
C LYS A 65 18.67 -6.16 -18.89
N LEU A 66 17.88 -5.94 -17.84
CA LEU A 66 18.37 -5.46 -16.55
C LEU A 66 19.31 -6.46 -15.87
N THR A 67 19.03 -7.77 -15.98
CA THR A 67 19.87 -8.80 -15.37
C THR A 67 21.12 -9.13 -16.19
N SER A 68 21.08 -8.99 -17.53
CA SER A 68 22.23 -9.27 -18.39
C SER A 68 23.24 -8.14 -18.46
N ASN A 69 22.82 -6.89 -18.23
CA ASN A 69 23.72 -5.75 -18.11
C ASN A 69 23.41 -5.02 -16.79
N PRO A 70 23.94 -5.52 -15.66
CA PRO A 70 23.56 -5.04 -14.34
C PRO A 70 24.04 -3.60 -14.13
N ASP A 71 23.11 -2.65 -14.31
CA ASP A 71 23.23 -1.30 -13.78
C ASP A 71 22.91 -1.33 -12.28
N ASN A 72 23.88 -0.92 -11.46
CA ASN A 72 23.74 -0.87 -10.00
C ASN A 72 22.99 0.37 -9.52
N SER A 73 22.48 1.22 -10.42
CA SER A 73 21.68 2.38 -10.07
C SER A 73 20.41 1.98 -9.30
N LYS A 74 20.02 2.83 -8.35
CA LYS A 74 18.77 2.68 -7.57
C LYS A 74 17.55 2.53 -8.49
N ASN A 75 17.53 3.23 -9.62
CA ASN A 75 16.43 3.19 -10.59
C ASN A 75 16.33 1.84 -11.31
N ALA A 76 17.45 1.29 -11.79
CA ALA A 76 17.46 -0.03 -12.44
C ALA A 76 17.04 -1.14 -11.47
N LYS A 77 17.54 -1.05 -10.23
CA LYS A 77 17.16 -1.88 -9.10
C LYS A 77 15.65 -1.81 -8.82
N GLN A 78 15.09 -0.61 -8.68
CA GLN A 78 13.66 -0.39 -8.49
C GLN A 78 12.82 -0.96 -9.65
N GLU A 79 13.25 -0.74 -10.89
CA GLU A 79 12.56 -1.25 -12.08
C GLU A 79 12.50 -2.78 -12.07
N ALA A 80 13.62 -3.45 -11.76
CA ALA A 80 13.68 -4.90 -11.66
C ALA A 80 12.72 -5.44 -10.57
N SER A 81 12.68 -4.81 -9.39
CA SER A 81 11.75 -5.16 -8.30
C SER A 81 10.29 -5.06 -8.74
N VAL A 82 9.92 -3.94 -9.38
CA VAL A 82 8.55 -3.72 -9.89
C VAL A 82 8.17 -4.78 -10.93
N ILE A 83 9.09 -5.11 -11.85
CA ILE A 83 8.85 -6.13 -12.87
C ILE A 83 8.69 -7.52 -12.24
N ILE A 84 9.57 -7.91 -11.30
CA ILE A 84 9.49 -9.19 -10.60
C ILE A 84 8.14 -9.31 -9.89
N ARG A 85 7.74 -8.31 -9.10
CA ARG A 85 6.44 -8.31 -8.42
C ARG A 85 5.27 -8.49 -9.39
N TYR A 86 5.29 -7.75 -10.50
CA TYR A 86 4.26 -7.87 -11.53
C TYR A 86 4.20 -9.29 -12.10
N LEU A 87 5.35 -9.88 -12.44
CA LEU A 87 5.44 -11.22 -13.01
C LEU A 87 4.94 -12.29 -12.02
N ILE A 88 5.40 -12.24 -10.77
CA ILE A 88 4.97 -13.21 -9.75
C ILE A 88 3.48 -13.06 -9.43
N LYS A 89 2.97 -11.84 -9.35
CA LYS A 89 1.56 -11.56 -9.01
C LYS A 89 0.59 -12.08 -10.06
N ASN A 90 0.90 -11.87 -11.34
CA ASN A 90 -0.03 -12.15 -12.42
C ASN A 90 0.27 -13.47 -13.16
N HIS A 91 1.50 -13.99 -13.06
CA HIS A 91 1.95 -15.15 -13.83
C HIS A 91 2.70 -16.20 -13.02
N GLY A 92 2.88 -16.01 -11.71
CA GLY A 92 3.59 -16.94 -10.83
C GLY A 92 5.10 -17.00 -11.07
N LEU A 93 5.77 -17.87 -10.32
CA LEU A 93 7.23 -18.04 -10.40
C LEU A 93 7.66 -18.60 -11.76
N SER A 94 6.85 -19.48 -12.36
CA SER A 94 7.08 -20.07 -13.69
C SER A 94 7.32 -19.04 -14.79
N SER A 95 6.87 -17.80 -14.62
CA SER A 95 7.16 -16.70 -15.53
C SER A 95 8.65 -16.38 -15.69
N LEU A 96 9.49 -16.76 -14.71
CA LEU A 96 10.93 -16.55 -14.70
C LEU A 96 11.72 -17.67 -15.39
N GLN A 97 11.07 -18.75 -15.82
CA GLN A 97 11.73 -19.87 -16.49
C GLN A 97 12.65 -19.47 -17.65
N PRO A 98 12.31 -18.46 -18.50
CA PRO A 98 13.20 -18.02 -19.58
C PRO A 98 14.48 -17.31 -19.12
N LEU A 99 14.59 -16.95 -17.83
CA LEU A 99 15.69 -16.19 -17.25
C LEU A 99 16.67 -17.06 -16.45
N THR A 100 16.41 -18.37 -16.35
CA THR A 100 17.20 -19.27 -15.49
C THR A 100 17.19 -20.69 -16.02
N THR A 101 18.26 -21.43 -15.74
CA THR A 101 18.37 -22.86 -16.07
C THR A 101 17.72 -23.76 -15.02
N LYS A 102 17.33 -23.22 -13.86
CA LYS A 102 16.64 -23.97 -12.79
C LYS A 102 15.24 -24.38 -13.24
N ASN A 103 14.75 -25.54 -12.80
CA ASN A 103 13.37 -25.97 -13.05
C ASN A 103 12.41 -25.23 -12.09
N ILE A 104 11.87 -24.11 -12.56
CA ILE A 104 11.05 -23.23 -11.75
C ILE A 104 9.67 -23.80 -11.46
N THR A 105 9.11 -24.57 -12.39
CA THR A 105 7.84 -25.25 -12.19
C THR A 105 7.91 -26.22 -11.01
N ASN A 106 8.96 -27.04 -10.93
CA ASN A 106 9.14 -27.96 -9.82
C ASN A 106 9.34 -27.23 -8.49
N ILE A 107 10.13 -26.14 -8.49
CA ILE A 107 10.32 -25.30 -7.29
C ILE A 107 8.97 -24.74 -6.83
N GLN A 108 8.20 -24.12 -7.72
CA GLN A 108 6.90 -23.54 -7.39
C GLN A 108 5.94 -24.60 -6.84
N THR A 109 5.80 -25.75 -7.50
CA THR A 109 4.93 -26.84 -7.03
C THR A 109 5.33 -27.31 -5.64
N SER A 110 6.62 -27.56 -5.39
CA SER A 110 7.11 -28.00 -4.08
C SER A 110 6.88 -26.97 -2.97
N MET A 111 6.96 -25.67 -3.30
CA MET A 111 6.68 -24.59 -2.37
C MET A 111 5.20 -24.52 -2.03
N LEU A 112 4.32 -24.53 -3.04
CA LEU A 112 2.87 -24.48 -2.84
C LEU A 112 2.38 -25.67 -2.01
N GLU A 113 2.95 -26.86 -2.21
CA GLU A 113 2.65 -28.05 -1.41
C GLU A 113 3.02 -27.87 0.07
N LYS A 114 4.18 -27.28 0.36
CA LYS A 114 4.60 -27.00 1.75
C LYS A 114 3.80 -25.88 2.40
N MET A 115 3.16 -25.02 1.60
CA MET A 115 2.50 -23.80 2.03
C MET A 115 0.97 -23.87 1.96
N LYS A 116 0.39 -25.08 1.89
CA LYS A 116 -1.07 -25.28 1.79
C LYS A 116 -1.89 -24.60 2.89
N ASN A 117 -1.31 -24.43 4.07
CA ASN A 117 -1.97 -23.81 5.23
C ASN A 117 -1.63 -22.31 5.39
N GLU A 118 -0.82 -21.74 4.50
CA GLU A 118 -0.47 -20.32 4.54
C GLU A 118 -1.53 -19.48 3.82
N ASN A 119 -1.70 -18.23 4.25
CA ASN A 119 -2.57 -17.31 3.54
C ASN A 119 -1.94 -16.81 2.23
N SER A 120 -2.77 -16.33 1.30
CA SER A 120 -2.34 -15.88 -0.03
C SER A 120 -1.24 -14.80 0.01
N TYR A 121 -1.26 -13.92 1.02
CA TYR A 121 -0.23 -12.88 1.17
C TYR A 121 1.14 -13.48 1.51
N GLN A 122 1.19 -14.42 2.46
CA GLN A 122 2.41 -15.15 2.81
C GLN A 122 2.94 -15.94 1.61
N ILE A 123 2.04 -16.62 0.90
CA ILE A 123 2.41 -17.37 -0.31
C ILE A 123 3.06 -16.45 -1.34
N HIS A 124 2.41 -15.32 -1.63
CA HIS A 124 2.90 -14.36 -2.60
C HIS A 124 4.24 -13.75 -2.20
N GLY A 125 4.42 -13.39 -0.93
CA GLY A 125 5.67 -12.87 -0.40
C GLY A 125 6.84 -13.85 -0.58
N ARG A 126 6.64 -15.13 -0.22
CA ARG A 126 7.67 -16.16 -0.36
C ARG A 126 8.06 -16.45 -1.83
N LEU A 127 7.09 -16.39 -2.75
CA LEU A 127 7.37 -16.52 -4.18
C LEU A 127 8.22 -15.37 -4.70
N ILE A 128 7.97 -14.14 -4.25
CA ILE A 128 8.78 -12.96 -4.57
C ILE A 128 10.21 -13.12 -3.99
N ASP A 129 10.34 -13.53 -2.74
CA ASP A 129 11.64 -13.78 -2.11
C ASP A 129 12.47 -14.82 -2.89
N THR A 130 11.79 -15.88 -3.32
CA THR A 130 12.41 -16.94 -4.11
C THR A 130 12.83 -16.42 -5.49
N ALA A 131 12.03 -15.56 -6.12
CA ALA A 131 12.39 -14.90 -7.37
C ALA A 131 13.68 -14.08 -7.25
N TYR A 132 13.80 -13.26 -6.19
CA TYR A 132 15.03 -12.50 -5.93
C TYR A 132 16.24 -13.42 -5.74
N ALA A 133 16.09 -14.51 -5.00
CA ALA A 133 17.16 -15.48 -4.78
C ALA A 133 17.57 -16.21 -6.07
N ILE A 134 16.61 -16.58 -6.93
CA ILE A 134 16.89 -17.23 -8.22
C ILE A 134 17.67 -16.31 -9.16
N LEU A 135 17.31 -15.03 -9.19
CA LEU A 135 17.92 -14.04 -10.07
C LEU A 135 19.22 -13.44 -9.49
N ASN A 136 19.62 -13.88 -8.28
CA ASN A 136 20.78 -13.36 -7.54
C ASN A 136 20.70 -11.84 -7.28
N ILE A 137 19.49 -11.33 -7.01
CA ILE A 137 19.27 -9.91 -6.75
C ILE A 137 19.00 -9.71 -5.25
N LYS A 138 20.08 -9.68 -4.47
CA LYS A 138 20.01 -9.68 -2.99
C LYS A 138 19.63 -8.31 -2.41
N ASP A 139 20.05 -7.21 -3.06
CA ASP A 139 19.89 -5.84 -2.54
C ASP A 139 18.46 -5.27 -2.67
N LEU A 140 17.57 -5.91 -3.44
CA LEU A 140 16.21 -5.39 -3.68
C LEU A 140 15.19 -5.78 -2.61
N LYS A 141 15.53 -6.79 -1.80
CA LYS A 141 14.60 -7.33 -0.81
C LYS A 141 14.27 -6.30 0.26
N ASP A 142 15.25 -5.51 0.69
CA ASP A 142 15.11 -4.56 1.80
C ASP A 142 14.67 -3.16 1.34
N GLU A 143 15.03 -2.74 0.12
CA GLU A 143 14.71 -1.39 -0.38
C GLU A 143 13.33 -1.29 -1.03
N PHE A 144 12.76 -2.41 -1.51
CA PHE A 144 11.51 -2.41 -2.29
C PHE A 144 10.50 -3.49 -1.87
N SER A 145 10.61 -4.07 -0.66
CA SER A 145 9.58 -4.94 -0.05
C SER A 145 8.18 -4.29 -0.20
N SER A 146 7.11 -5.07 -0.33
CA SER A 146 5.71 -4.55 -0.36
C SER A 146 5.52 -3.44 0.68
N PRO A 147 4.64 -2.44 0.47
CA PRO A 147 4.48 -1.30 1.38
C PRO A 147 4.48 -1.79 2.82
N MET A 148 5.65 -1.67 3.45
CA MET A 148 5.83 -2.24 4.75
C MET A 148 5.37 -1.13 5.67
N ASN A 149 4.28 -1.41 6.36
CA ASN A 149 3.84 -0.56 7.42
C ASN A 149 5.02 -0.38 8.40
N LYS A 150 5.46 0.86 8.57
CA LYS A 150 6.35 1.23 9.67
C LYS A 150 5.48 1.42 10.90
N TYR A 151 5.78 0.63 11.92
CA TYR A 151 5.15 0.65 13.21
C TYR A 151 6.04 1.42 14.17
N PHE A 152 5.57 2.60 14.58
CA PHE A 152 6.20 3.39 15.61
C PHE A 152 5.49 3.09 16.93
N ARG A 153 6.25 2.61 17.91
CA ARG A 153 5.73 2.26 19.24
C ARG A 153 6.34 3.17 20.28
N LYS A 154 5.51 3.63 21.20
CA LYS A 154 5.94 4.37 22.37
C LYS A 154 6.84 3.49 23.23
N ASP A 155 7.97 4.02 23.66
CA ASP A 155 8.80 3.36 24.67
C ASP A 155 8.01 3.16 25.98
N ASN A 156 8.18 2.02 26.63
CA ASN A 156 7.33 1.59 27.75
C ASN A 156 5.82 1.78 27.45
N GLN A 157 5.35 1.28 26.29
CA GLN A 157 3.97 1.41 25.82
C GLN A 157 2.87 0.99 26.83
N ASN A 158 3.22 0.23 27.87
CA ASN A 158 2.28 -0.25 28.88
C ASN A 158 2.18 0.68 30.11
N ILE A 159 2.97 1.77 30.18
CA ILE A 159 3.02 2.68 31.34
C ILE A 159 2.58 4.08 30.92
N PHE A 160 1.65 4.65 31.69
CA PHE A 160 1.10 5.99 31.51
C PHE A 160 1.02 6.74 32.83
N GLU A 161 1.59 7.95 32.87
CA GLU A 161 1.42 8.84 34.01
C GLU A 161 0.10 9.61 33.87
N VAL A 162 -0.80 9.38 34.82
CA VAL A 162 -2.15 9.99 34.85
C VAL A 162 -2.30 11.02 35.97
N LYS A 163 -1.25 11.26 36.76
CA LYS A 163 -1.30 12.18 37.90
C LYS A 163 -1.62 13.59 37.43
N GLY A 164 -2.64 14.19 38.04
CA GLY A 164 -3.09 15.54 37.72
C GLY A 164 -4.12 15.61 36.60
N PHE A 165 -4.48 14.49 35.96
CA PHE A 165 -5.57 14.46 34.98
C PHE A 165 -6.86 13.97 35.61
N GLU A 166 -7.99 14.47 35.11
CA GLU A 166 -9.33 14.12 35.59
C GLU A 166 -9.98 13.02 34.74
N ALA A 167 -9.58 12.90 33.48
CA ALA A 167 -10.10 11.88 32.59
C ALA A 167 -9.02 11.36 31.64
N VAL A 168 -9.18 10.10 31.27
CA VAL A 168 -8.44 9.43 30.20
C VAL A 168 -9.46 8.95 29.17
N TYR A 169 -9.29 9.36 27.92
CA TYR A 169 -10.15 8.95 26.81
C TYR A 169 -9.33 8.12 25.81
N HIS A 170 -9.77 6.89 25.53
CA HIS A 170 -9.11 6.01 24.57
C HIS A 170 -9.50 6.39 23.15
N LEU A 171 -8.49 6.69 22.32
CA LEU A 171 -8.66 6.94 20.90
C LEU A 171 -8.63 5.58 20.18
N ILE A 172 -9.81 5.12 19.79
CA ILE A 172 -9.98 3.87 19.07
C ILE A 172 -9.60 4.10 17.60
N PRO A 173 -8.68 3.28 17.04
CA PRO A 173 -8.36 3.25 15.63
C PRO A 173 -9.60 3.23 14.73
N PHE A 174 -9.57 3.99 13.63
CA PHE A 174 -10.65 4.07 12.63
C PHE A 174 -12.00 4.60 13.10
N GLN A 175 -12.19 4.92 14.39
CA GLN A 175 -13.40 5.58 14.86
C GLN A 175 -13.36 7.07 14.47
N ARG A 176 -14.20 7.43 13.49
CA ARG A 176 -14.30 8.80 12.95
C ARG A 176 -15.54 9.55 13.45
N GLU A 177 -16.51 8.83 14.00
CA GLU A 177 -17.70 9.45 14.56
C GLU A 177 -17.32 10.29 15.79
N PRO A 178 -17.79 11.54 15.86
CA PRO A 178 -17.58 12.37 17.03
C PRO A 178 -18.15 11.73 18.30
N ASP A 179 -17.43 11.85 19.40
CA ASP A 179 -17.88 11.41 20.70
C ASP A 179 -18.09 12.60 21.64
N THR A 180 -18.90 12.43 22.68
CA THR A 180 -19.12 13.44 23.72
C THR A 180 -19.16 12.80 25.09
N ILE A 181 -18.19 13.17 25.92
CA ILE A 181 -18.01 12.67 27.27
C ILE A 181 -18.28 13.76 28.31
N SER A 182 -18.55 13.36 29.54
CA SER A 182 -18.65 14.27 30.69
C SER A 182 -17.42 14.15 31.57
N VAL A 183 -16.75 15.27 31.85
CA VAL A 183 -15.61 15.35 32.77
C VAL A 183 -15.96 16.30 33.91
N GLY A 184 -16.49 15.72 34.99
CA GLY A 184 -17.19 16.48 36.02
C GLY A 184 -18.49 17.09 35.47
N ASN A 185 -18.62 18.42 35.56
CA ASN A 185 -19.78 19.17 35.07
C ASN A 185 -19.66 19.68 33.62
N LYS A 186 -18.51 19.47 32.96
CA LYS A 186 -18.28 19.91 31.57
C LYS A 186 -18.56 18.77 30.58
N LYS A 187 -19.18 19.13 29.45
CA LYS A 187 -19.30 18.23 28.29
C LYS A 187 -18.17 18.50 27.32
N ILE A 188 -17.41 17.46 27.00
CA ILE A 188 -16.26 17.52 26.09
C ILE A 188 -16.60 16.74 24.85
N ARG A 189 -16.55 17.41 23.71
CA ARG A 189 -16.72 16.82 22.39
C ARG A 189 -15.36 16.52 21.76
N ILE A 190 -15.21 15.31 21.23
CA ILE A 190 -13.96 14.81 20.64
C ILE A 190 -14.25 14.42 19.19
N VAL A 191 -13.43 14.90 18.26
CA VAL A 191 -13.55 14.60 16.83
C VAL A 191 -12.20 14.12 16.30
N ASN A 192 -12.10 12.84 15.94
CA ASN A 192 -10.89 12.23 15.39
C ASN A 192 -10.95 12.19 13.85
N ALA A 193 -10.57 13.28 13.20
CA ALA A 193 -10.44 13.34 11.74
C ALA A 193 -9.09 12.77 11.27
N ILE A 194 -8.93 12.61 9.95
CA ILE A 194 -7.73 11.99 9.39
C ILE A 194 -6.48 12.82 9.69
N ASP A 195 -6.52 14.12 9.44
CA ASP A 195 -5.37 15.02 9.58
C ASP A 195 -5.30 15.74 10.93
N LYS A 196 -6.38 15.68 11.72
CA LYS A 196 -6.52 16.44 12.96
C LYS A 196 -7.36 15.72 14.01
N LEU A 197 -7.04 16.00 15.27
CA LEU A 197 -7.85 15.65 16.42
C LEU A 197 -8.35 16.94 17.08
N GLU A 198 -9.66 17.07 17.23
CA GLU A 198 -10.27 18.25 17.86
C GLU A 198 -10.91 17.86 19.19
N VAL A 199 -10.69 18.69 20.20
CA VAL A 199 -11.31 18.57 21.53
C VAL A 199 -11.95 19.90 21.85
N SER A 200 -13.26 19.93 22.05
CA SER A 200 -13.98 21.16 22.35
C SER A 200 -14.83 21.03 23.60
N SER A 201 -14.89 22.08 24.40
CA SER A 201 -15.73 22.21 25.59
C SER A 201 -16.29 23.61 25.62
N ASP A 202 -17.59 23.76 25.84
CA ASP A 202 -18.27 25.06 25.85
C ASP A 202 -17.99 25.86 24.56
N ASN A 203 -17.25 26.97 24.64
CA ASN A 203 -16.83 27.81 23.50
C ASN A 203 -15.35 27.66 23.14
N GLU A 204 -14.62 26.75 23.78
CA GLU A 204 -13.21 26.51 23.53
C GLU A 204 -12.99 25.34 22.59
N LYS A 205 -12.00 25.47 21.70
CA LYS A 205 -11.62 24.43 20.75
C LYS A 205 -10.11 24.28 20.71
N LEU A 206 -9.63 23.09 21.08
CA LEU A 206 -8.24 22.68 20.97
C LEU A 206 -8.08 21.74 19.78
N GLN A 207 -7.01 21.92 19.01
CA GLN A 207 -6.75 21.12 17.81
C GLN A 207 -5.31 20.61 17.80
N PHE A 208 -5.16 19.31 17.53
CA PHE A 208 -3.88 18.68 17.24
C PHE A 208 -3.76 18.47 15.73
N ASN A 209 -2.68 18.96 15.14
CA ASN A 209 -2.34 18.66 13.74
C ASN A 209 -1.56 17.34 13.69
N LEU A 210 -2.25 16.26 13.35
CA LEU A 210 -1.69 14.90 13.36
C LEU A 210 -0.60 14.74 12.30
N ASN A 211 -0.78 15.34 11.13
CA ASN A 211 0.23 15.34 10.06
C ASN A 211 1.56 15.95 10.51
N ASN A 212 1.53 17.06 11.24
CA ASN A 212 2.73 17.69 11.80
C ASN A 212 3.43 16.78 12.84
N ILE A 213 2.67 16.06 13.66
CA ILE A 213 3.22 15.12 14.64
C ILE A 213 3.86 13.93 13.91
N PHE A 214 3.15 13.31 12.98
CA PHE A 214 3.61 12.11 12.28
C PHE A 214 4.79 12.40 11.35
N SER A 215 4.79 13.52 10.63
CA SER A 215 5.92 13.92 9.77
C SER A 215 7.22 14.11 10.55
N LYS A 216 7.18 14.63 11.78
CA LYS A 216 8.38 14.73 12.64
C LYS A 216 8.95 13.36 13.00
N ILE A 217 8.08 12.40 13.30
CA ILE A 217 8.49 11.02 13.59
C ILE A 217 9.10 10.38 12.34
N VAL A 218 8.42 10.48 11.20
CA VAL A 218 8.90 9.91 9.92
C VAL A 218 10.26 10.48 9.56
N LYS A 219 10.41 11.82 9.57
CA LYS A 219 11.67 12.49 9.22
C LYS A 219 12.82 12.08 10.14
N LYS A 220 12.56 11.91 11.44
CA LYS A 220 13.60 11.48 12.39
C LYS A 220 14.10 10.05 12.13
N TYR A 221 13.25 9.18 11.61
CA TYR A 221 13.53 7.76 11.40
C TYR A 221 13.47 7.37 9.91
N GLU A 222 13.78 8.31 9.02
CA GLU A 222 13.71 8.09 7.57
C GLU A 222 14.69 7.01 7.12
N ASP A 223 15.93 7.06 7.63
CA ASP A 223 16.99 6.09 7.32
C ASP A 223 16.87 4.76 8.07
N ASN A 224 15.93 4.66 9.04
CA ASN A 224 15.76 3.43 9.80
C ASN A 224 15.03 2.38 8.95
N LEU A 225 15.70 1.28 8.62
CA LEU A 225 15.15 0.22 7.78
C LEU A 225 14.24 -0.75 8.53
N ASN A 226 14.15 -0.68 9.86
CA ASN A 226 13.31 -1.57 10.65
C ASN A 226 11.82 -1.27 10.44
N THR A 227 11.03 -2.34 10.47
CA THR A 227 9.56 -2.27 10.42
C THR A 227 8.95 -1.75 11.69
N GLU A 228 9.56 -2.09 12.83
CA GLU A 228 9.11 -1.69 14.14
C GLU A 228 10.19 -0.83 14.80
N ILE A 229 9.80 0.36 15.23
CA ILE A 229 10.69 1.38 15.75
C ILE A 229 10.15 1.83 17.09
N GLN A 230 10.95 1.69 18.14
CA GLN A 230 10.67 2.27 19.45
C GLN A 230 10.96 3.77 19.40
N VAL A 231 10.01 4.57 19.86
CA VAL A 231 10.02 6.02 19.79
C VAL A 231 9.85 6.59 21.20
N PRO A 232 10.71 7.53 21.62
CA PRO A 232 10.58 8.19 22.92
C PRO A 232 9.24 8.90 23.09
N ASP A 233 8.72 8.88 24.32
CA ASP A 233 7.45 9.51 24.71
C ASP A 233 7.31 10.97 24.28
N SER A 234 8.42 11.72 24.26
CA SER A 234 8.46 13.14 23.88
C SER A 234 8.11 13.39 22.41
N LEU A 235 8.27 12.39 21.54
CA LEU A 235 7.88 12.48 20.13
C LEU A 235 6.51 11.86 19.86
N MET A 236 6.04 11.00 20.75
CA MET A 236 4.75 10.32 20.68
C MET A 236 3.68 11.04 21.53
N SER A 237 3.91 12.30 21.89
CA SER A 237 2.96 13.10 22.65
C SER A 237 2.89 14.53 22.16
N ALA A 238 1.73 15.16 22.38
CA ALA A 238 1.50 16.57 22.10
C ALA A 238 0.59 17.15 23.17
N VAL A 239 0.71 18.44 23.44
CA VAL A 239 -0.10 19.16 24.42
C VAL A 239 -0.79 20.34 23.74
N GLN A 240 -2.05 20.55 24.10
CA GLN A 240 -2.82 21.74 23.76
C GLN A 240 -3.50 22.24 25.04
N GLU A 241 -3.58 23.56 25.19
CA GLU A 241 -4.23 24.17 26.34
C GLU A 241 -4.92 25.47 25.98
N SER A 242 -6.01 25.73 26.68
CA SER A 242 -6.77 26.99 26.72
C SER A 242 -6.79 27.50 28.17
N ASP A 243 -7.60 28.53 28.42
CA ASP A 243 -7.81 29.07 29.75
C ASP A 243 -8.45 28.05 30.70
N ASN A 244 -9.37 27.23 30.21
CA ASN A 244 -10.14 26.31 31.04
C ASN A 244 -9.90 24.81 30.78
N LEU A 245 -9.06 24.47 29.80
CA LEU A 245 -8.84 23.09 29.40
C LEU A 245 -7.37 22.82 29.11
N PHE A 246 -6.85 21.72 29.65
CA PHE A 246 -5.53 21.18 29.34
C PHE A 246 -5.71 19.77 28.79
N VAL A 247 -5.20 19.53 27.58
CA VAL A 247 -5.30 18.24 26.90
C VAL A 247 -3.92 17.79 26.45
N LYS A 248 -3.53 16.59 26.87
CA LYS A 248 -2.35 15.90 26.35
C LYS A 248 -2.80 14.72 25.48
N LEU A 249 -2.40 14.74 24.21
CA LEU A 249 -2.44 13.59 23.33
C LEU A 249 -1.23 12.71 23.60
N GLN A 250 -1.47 11.43 23.87
CA GLN A 250 -0.44 10.41 23.99
C GLN A 250 -0.69 9.30 22.97
N ILE A 251 0.19 9.20 21.97
CA ILE A 251 0.17 8.12 20.98
C ILE A 251 0.96 6.94 21.55
N ILE A 252 0.44 5.73 21.39
CA ILE A 252 1.07 4.48 21.84
C ILE A 252 1.61 3.73 20.64
N ARG A 253 0.82 3.69 19.57
CA ARG A 253 1.13 3.01 18.33
C ARG A 253 0.75 3.91 17.17
N LEU A 254 1.64 4.03 16.22
CA LEU A 254 1.40 4.69 14.95
C LEU A 254 1.82 3.74 13.83
N ASN A 255 0.90 3.50 12.90
CA ASN A 255 1.11 2.68 11.72
C ASN A 255 1.11 3.59 10.49
N LEU A 256 2.23 3.60 9.77
CA LEU A 256 2.41 4.38 8.54
C LEU A 256 2.78 3.49 7.37
N ASN A 257 2.09 3.64 6.25
CA ASN A 257 2.48 2.98 5.01
C ASN A 257 3.68 3.69 4.37
N ALA A 258 4.85 3.05 4.35
CA ALA A 258 6.12 3.67 3.97
C ALA A 258 6.27 4.08 2.48
N TYR A 259 5.31 3.74 1.60
CA TYR A 259 5.46 3.93 0.15
C TYR A 259 4.57 5.04 -0.45
N ARG A 260 3.84 5.81 0.36
CA ARG A 260 3.06 6.96 -0.14
C ARG A 260 3.65 8.25 0.41
N ASP A 261 4.07 9.13 -0.50
CA ASP A 261 4.58 10.47 -0.20
C ASP A 261 3.56 11.35 0.55
N SER A 262 2.29 10.94 0.63
CA SER A 262 1.27 11.60 1.43
C SER A 262 0.93 10.82 2.70
N LEU A 263 1.15 11.47 3.85
CA LEU A 263 0.60 11.05 5.14
C LEU A 263 -0.94 11.05 5.15
N ASN A 264 -1.57 11.72 4.19
CA ASN A 264 -2.99 12.09 4.25
C ASN A 264 -4.01 10.95 4.17
N ASP A 265 -3.66 9.74 3.69
CA ASP A 265 -4.71 8.72 3.43
C ASP A 265 -4.47 7.34 4.05
N ASN A 266 -3.28 7.07 4.62
CA ASN A 266 -2.89 5.71 5.00
C ASN A 266 -2.10 5.66 6.32
N HIS A 267 -2.56 6.38 7.33
CA HIS A 267 -2.07 6.24 8.69
C HIS A 267 -3.19 5.81 9.62
N ASP A 268 -2.80 5.07 10.64
CA ASP A 268 -3.67 4.73 11.76
C ASP A 268 -2.87 4.84 13.04
N PHE A 269 -3.51 5.27 14.12
CA PHE A 269 -2.86 5.41 15.41
C PHE A 269 -3.79 5.03 16.55
N GLU A 270 -3.19 4.51 17.60
CA GLU A 270 -3.84 4.22 18.86
C GLU A 270 -3.22 5.13 19.93
N GLY A 271 -4.07 5.67 20.79
CA GLY A 271 -3.62 6.61 21.80
C GLY A 271 -4.65 6.94 22.85
N PHE A 272 -4.29 7.89 23.71
CA PHE A 272 -5.17 8.45 24.74
C PHE A 272 -5.16 9.97 24.69
N LEU A 273 -6.29 10.56 25.03
CA LEU A 273 -6.37 11.94 25.50
C LEU A 273 -6.40 11.95 27.02
N LEU A 274 -5.44 12.65 27.62
CA LEU A 274 -5.38 12.95 29.04
C LEU A 274 -5.92 14.35 29.23
N ILE A 275 -7.02 14.48 29.97
CA ILE A 275 -7.79 15.73 30.06
C ILE A 275 -7.80 16.22 31.51
N ARG A 276 -7.48 17.49 31.69
CA ARG A 276 -7.53 18.21 32.96
C ARG A 276 -8.25 19.54 32.75
N LYS A 277 -9.14 19.92 33.67
CA LYS A 277 -9.67 21.30 33.68
C LYS A 277 -8.65 22.21 34.38
N LYS A 278 -8.51 23.42 33.86
CA LYS A 278 -7.74 24.49 34.52
C LYS A 278 -8.66 25.35 35.37
#